data_AF-A0A7K8RA40-F1
#
_entry.id   AF-A0A7K8RA40-F1
#
_cell.length_a   1.000
_cell.length_b   1.000
_cell.length_c   1.000
_cell.angle_alpha   90.00
_cell.angle_beta   90.00
_cell.angle_gamma   90.00
#
_symmetry.space_group_name_H-M   'P 1'
#
loop_
_entity.id
_entity.type
_entity.pdbx_description
1 polymer ?
#
loop_
_entity_poly.entity_id
_entity_poly.type
_entity_poly.pdbx_seq_one_letter_code
_entity_poly.pdbx_strand_id
1 'polypeptide(L)'
;ASDSSLNEEDGLQVFLWWLLGIAALTFALLMSARMGIFQETLYQRFGKHSKEALFYNHALPLPGFLLLAPNIYQHAVLFSQSGEWDTGIPPLAPSRPLENPGRSFQIALAPGCRYVCIRGVFILTTECTSLTVTLVVTLRKFLSLIFSILYFHNPFTAWHWLGTALVFLGTLLYTEVWNSLGPFLRNRPKQE
;
A
#
# COMPACT_ATOMS: atom_id res chain seq x y z
N ALA A 1 -31.53 -22.19 29.56
CA ALA A 1 -31.55 -22.74 28.20
C ALA A 1 -31.60 -21.65 27.12
N SER A 2 -32.24 -20.49 27.36
CA SER A 2 -32.28 -19.39 26.38
C SER A 2 -30.98 -18.56 26.29
N ASP A 3 -30.19 -18.48 27.37
CA ASP A 3 -28.96 -17.67 27.37
C ASP A 3 -27.76 -18.35 26.71
N SER A 4 -27.76 -19.69 26.62
CA SER A 4 -26.69 -20.44 25.95
C SER A 4 -26.79 -20.34 24.44
N SER A 5 -28.01 -20.38 23.89
CA SER A 5 -28.25 -20.27 22.44
C SER A 5 -27.91 -18.88 21.89
N LEU A 6 -28.18 -17.81 22.66
CA LEU A 6 -27.83 -16.44 22.27
C LEU A 6 -26.30 -16.23 22.19
N ASN A 7 -25.55 -16.77 23.16
CA ASN A 7 -24.08 -16.66 23.16
C ASN A 7 -23.42 -17.51 22.05
N GLU A 8 -24.00 -18.65 21.69
CA GLU A 8 -23.50 -19.49 20.58
C GLU A 8 -23.77 -18.84 19.21
N GLU A 9 -24.93 -18.20 19.02
CA GLU A 9 -25.25 -17.46 17.79
C GLU A 9 -24.34 -16.24 17.58
N ASP A 10 -24.04 -15.48 18.64
CA ASP A 10 -23.10 -14.36 18.59
C ASP A 10 -21.67 -14.81 18.26
N GLY A 11 -21.22 -15.93 18.85
CA GLY A 11 -19.91 -16.52 18.56
C GLY A 11 -19.78 -16.97 17.10
N LEU A 12 -20.83 -17.60 16.55
CA LEU A 12 -20.87 -18.03 15.16
C LEU A 12 -20.87 -16.81 14.21
N GLN A 13 -21.64 -15.77 14.52
CA GLN A 13 -21.65 -14.53 13.75
C GLN A 13 -20.27 -13.86 13.72
N VAL A 14 -19.60 -13.71 14.86
CA VAL A 14 -18.24 -13.14 14.94
C VAL A 14 -17.25 -13.95 14.11
N PHE A 15 -17.33 -15.28 14.19
CA PHE A 15 -16.50 -16.16 13.39
C PHE A 15 -16.77 -16.03 11.88
N LEU A 16 -18.04 -15.95 11.46
CA LEU A 16 -18.40 -15.75 10.06
C LEU A 16 -17.90 -14.39 9.52
N TRP A 17 -18.01 -13.31 10.30
CA TRP A 17 -17.47 -12.00 9.91
C TRP A 17 -15.94 -12.02 9.80
N TRP A 18 -15.26 -12.70 10.73
CA TRP A 18 -13.81 -12.89 10.66
C TRP A 18 -13.40 -13.68 9.42
N LEU A 19 -14.10 -14.78 9.13
CA LEU A 19 -13.86 -15.61 7.95
C LEU A 19 -14.13 -14.84 6.65
N LEU A 20 -15.21 -14.06 6.60
CA LEU A 20 -15.54 -13.19 5.47
C LEU A 20 -14.44 -12.15 5.23
N GLY A 21 -13.91 -11.56 6.31
CA GLY A 21 -12.78 -10.64 6.25
C GLY A 21 -11.53 -11.29 5.63
N ILE A 22 -11.19 -12.50 6.08
CA ILE A 22 -10.06 -13.27 5.51
C ILE A 22 -10.31 -13.57 4.03
N ALA A 23 -11.49 -14.08 3.69
CA ALA A 23 -11.84 -14.41 2.31
C ALA A 23 -11.76 -13.18 1.39
N ALA A 24 -12.25 -12.02 1.86
CA ALA A 24 -12.18 -10.77 1.12
C ALA A 24 -10.73 -10.29 0.92
N LEU A 25 -9.88 -10.39 1.96
CA LEU A 25 -8.46 -10.04 1.85
C LEU A 25 -7.72 -10.98 0.90
N THR A 26 -7.95 -12.29 0.97
CA THR A 26 -7.36 -13.28 0.06
C THR A 26 -7.79 -13.01 -1.37
N PHE A 27 -9.08 -12.77 -1.60
CA PHE A 27 -9.60 -12.42 -2.93
C PHE A 27 -8.95 -11.12 -3.47
N ALA A 28 -8.83 -10.09 -2.62
CA ALA A 28 -8.18 -8.85 -3.00
C ALA A 28 -6.70 -9.03 -3.37
N LEU A 29 -5.97 -9.90 -2.66
CA LEU A 29 -4.58 -10.24 -2.98
C LEU A 29 -4.47 -10.98 -4.33
N LEU A 30 -5.37 -11.94 -4.60
CA LEU A 30 -5.41 -12.65 -5.88
C LEU A 30 -5.71 -11.68 -7.05
N MET A 31 -6.69 -10.78 -6.87
CA MET A 31 -6.99 -9.77 -7.89
C MET A 31 -5.83 -8.80 -8.10
N SER A 32 -5.12 -8.40 -7.04
CA SER A 32 -3.94 -7.54 -7.14
C SER A 32 -2.79 -8.22 -7.90
N ALA A 33 -2.54 -9.51 -7.62
CA ALA A 33 -1.54 -10.30 -8.34
C ALA A 33 -1.93 -10.46 -9.83
N ARG A 34 -3.20 -10.77 -10.10
CA ARG A 34 -3.73 -10.84 -11.46
C ARG A 34 -3.55 -9.51 -12.20
N MET A 35 -3.87 -8.39 -11.58
CA MET A 35 -3.71 -7.06 -12.17
C MET A 35 -2.26 -6.79 -12.60
N GLY A 36 -1.27 -7.14 -11.78
CA GLY A 36 0.15 -6.99 -12.12
C GLY A 36 0.57 -7.78 -13.36
N ILE A 37 0.16 -9.05 -13.46
CA ILE A 37 0.45 -9.91 -14.62
C ILE A 37 -0.27 -9.40 -15.88
N PHE A 38 -1.51 -8.94 -15.74
CA PHE A 38 -2.27 -8.35 -16.85
C PHE A 38 -1.57 -7.08 -17.38
N GLN A 39 -1.09 -6.21 -16.50
CA GLN A 39 -0.36 -5.02 -16.89
C GLN A 39 0.94 -5.36 -17.62
N GLU A 40 1.70 -6.34 -17.13
CA GLU A 40 2.92 -6.82 -17.80
C GLU A 40 2.63 -7.36 -19.21
N THR A 41 1.60 -8.19 -19.36
CA THR A 41 1.19 -8.76 -20.66
C THR A 41 0.71 -7.66 -21.62
N LEU A 42 -0.06 -6.69 -21.12
CA LEU A 42 -0.58 -5.58 -21.92
C LEU A 42 0.55 -4.70 -22.45
N TYR A 43 1.53 -4.36 -21.61
CA TYR A 43 2.68 -3.55 -22.03
C TYR A 43 3.60 -4.26 -23.02
N GLN A 44 3.74 -5.59 -22.92
CA GLN A 44 4.46 -6.38 -23.92
C GLN A 44 3.74 -6.38 -25.28
N ARG A 45 2.40 -6.42 -25.29
CA ARG A 45 1.62 -6.53 -26.53
C ARG A 45 1.37 -5.19 -27.22
N PHE A 46 1.11 -4.13 -26.47
CA PHE A 46 0.67 -2.82 -26.99
C PHE A 46 1.71 -1.70 -26.82
N GLY A 47 2.85 -1.98 -26.17
CA GLY A 47 3.89 -1.00 -25.91
C GLY A 47 3.71 -0.22 -24.60
N LYS A 48 4.78 0.48 -24.20
CA LYS A 48 4.85 1.19 -22.92
C LYS A 48 4.32 2.62 -23.07
N HIS A 49 3.03 2.81 -22.82
CA HIS A 49 2.38 4.13 -22.82
C HIS A 49 1.83 4.49 -21.44
N SER A 50 2.71 4.91 -20.53
CA SER A 50 2.36 5.12 -19.10
C SER A 50 1.26 6.19 -18.88
N LYS A 51 1.17 7.21 -19.74
CA LYS A 51 0.13 8.26 -19.65
C LYS A 51 -1.27 7.74 -20.01
N GLU A 52 -1.34 6.89 -21.04
CA GLU A 52 -2.58 6.28 -21.48
C GLU A 52 -3.05 5.21 -20.48
N ALA A 53 -2.12 4.40 -19.97
CA ALA A 53 -2.40 3.45 -18.89
C ALA A 53 -2.89 4.16 -17.61
N LEU A 54 -2.33 5.33 -17.28
CA LEU A 54 -2.81 6.14 -16.16
C LEU A 54 -4.25 6.60 -16.40
N PHE A 55 -4.56 7.08 -17.61
CA PHE A 55 -5.92 7.51 -17.98
C PHE A 55 -6.93 6.36 -17.82
N TYR A 56 -6.67 5.19 -18.41
CA TYR A 56 -7.60 4.05 -18.31
C TYR A 56 -7.77 3.54 -16.88
N ASN A 57 -6.70 3.49 -16.09
CA ASN A 57 -6.80 3.06 -14.68
C ASN A 57 -7.68 3.99 -13.84
N HIS A 58 -7.83 5.26 -14.23
CA HIS A 58 -8.68 6.23 -13.52
C HIS A 58 -10.06 6.37 -14.15
N ALA A 59 -10.17 6.29 -15.48
CA ALA A 59 -11.43 6.47 -16.20
C ALA A 59 -12.34 5.23 -16.13
N LEU A 60 -11.78 4.02 -16.24
CA LEU A 60 -12.56 2.77 -16.26
C LEU A 60 -13.31 2.50 -14.94
N PRO A 61 -12.78 2.85 -13.74
CA PRO A 61 -13.55 2.70 -12.51
C PRO A 61 -14.69 3.70 -12.35
N LEU A 62 -14.68 4.88 -13.01
CA LEU A 62 -15.66 5.94 -12.80
C LEU A 62 -17.12 5.51 -13.06
N PRO A 63 -17.44 4.79 -14.15
CA PRO A 63 -18.78 4.21 -14.33
C PRO A 63 -19.18 3.24 -13.21
N GLY A 64 -18.23 2.48 -12.66
CA GLY A 64 -18.47 1.59 -11.53
C GLY A 64 -18.82 2.36 -10.24
N PHE A 65 -18.16 3.49 -10.00
CA PHE A 65 -18.50 4.38 -8.88
C PHE A 65 -19.90 4.98 -8.98
N LEU A 66 -20.47 5.10 -10.19
CA LEU A 66 -21.84 5.58 -10.37
C LEU A 66 -22.87 4.68 -9.67
N LEU A 67 -22.63 3.36 -9.62
CA LEU A 67 -23.49 2.41 -8.89
C LEU A 67 -23.44 2.65 -7.37
N LEU A 68 -22.34 3.21 -6.87
CA LEU A 68 -22.14 3.54 -5.46
C LEU A 68 -22.52 5.00 -5.14
N ALA A 69 -22.92 5.79 -6.13
CA ALA A 69 -23.33 7.18 -5.97
C ALA A 69 -24.33 7.43 -4.81
N PRO A 70 -25.37 6.61 -4.56
CA PRO A 70 -26.27 6.86 -3.43
C PRO A 70 -25.58 6.74 -2.08
N ASN A 71 -24.69 5.75 -1.89
CA ASN A 71 -23.90 5.62 -0.67
C ASN A 71 -22.90 6.77 -0.52
N ILE A 72 -22.26 7.19 -1.61
CA ILE A 72 -21.35 8.35 -1.61
C ILE A 72 -22.11 9.62 -1.21
N TYR A 73 -23.31 9.83 -1.76
CA TYR A 73 -24.16 10.97 -1.41
C TYR A 73 -24.58 10.94 0.07
N GLN A 74 -25.02 9.79 0.58
CA GLN A 74 -25.37 9.63 1.98
C GLN A 74 -24.19 9.96 2.90
N HIS A 75 -23.00 9.43 2.61
CA HIS A 75 -21.79 9.74 3.39
C HIS A 75 -21.33 11.19 3.22
N ALA A 76 -21.53 11.80 2.05
CA ALA A 76 -21.25 13.22 1.84
C ALA A 76 -22.19 14.12 2.67
N VAL A 77 -23.47 13.76 2.78
CA VAL A 77 -24.43 14.46 3.63
C VAL A 77 -24.08 14.28 5.11
N LEU A 78 -23.77 13.05 5.55
CA LEU A 78 -23.30 12.78 6.91
C LEU A 78 -22.02 13.57 7.24
N PHE A 79 -21.08 13.64 6.30
CA PHE A 79 -19.85 14.42 6.43
C PHE A 79 -20.12 15.93 6.49
N SER A 80 -21.12 16.44 5.76
CA SER A 80 -21.51 17.85 5.83
C SER A 80 -22.20 18.23 7.15
N GLN A 81 -22.73 17.23 7.87
CA GLN A 81 -23.45 17.39 9.14
C GLN A 81 -22.58 17.10 10.37
N SER A 82 -21.49 16.35 10.22
CA SER A 82 -20.48 16.27 11.27
C SER A 82 -19.91 17.67 11.49
N GLY A 83 -20.09 18.19 12.71
CA GLY A 83 -19.65 19.53 13.10
C GLY A 83 -18.19 19.80 12.76
N GLU A 84 -17.88 21.09 12.58
CA GLU A 84 -16.57 21.60 12.20
C GLU A 84 -15.44 20.78 12.82
N TRP A 85 -14.74 20.02 11.98
CA TRP A 85 -13.52 19.36 12.39
C TRP A 85 -12.56 20.42 12.93
N ASP A 86 -12.33 20.40 14.24
CA ASP A 86 -11.16 21.01 14.90
C ASP A 86 -9.82 20.32 14.47
N THR A 87 -9.83 19.66 13.32
CA THR A 87 -8.70 19.02 12.65
C THR A 87 -8.54 19.59 11.24
N GLY A 88 -8.37 20.91 11.15
CA GLY A 88 -7.37 21.53 10.27
C GLY A 88 -7.33 21.17 8.79
N ILE A 89 -8.43 20.73 8.17
CA ILE A 89 -8.57 20.71 6.71
C ILE A 89 -9.53 21.84 6.35
N PRO A 90 -9.03 23.00 5.89
CA PRO A 90 -9.91 24.01 5.35
C PRO A 90 -10.64 23.41 4.13
N PRO A 91 -11.97 23.61 4.00
CA PRO A 91 -12.60 23.49 2.69
C PRO A 91 -11.85 24.42 1.74
N LEU A 92 -11.85 24.07 0.45
CA LEU A 92 -11.15 24.70 -0.67
C LEU A 92 -11.52 26.20 -0.88
N ALA A 93 -11.37 27.02 0.15
CA ALA A 93 -11.64 28.44 0.23
C ALA A 93 -10.28 29.17 0.27
N PRO A 94 -9.94 30.02 -0.72
CA PRO A 94 -8.58 30.54 -0.89
C PRO A 94 -8.15 31.63 0.12
N SER A 95 -8.84 31.83 1.24
CA SER A 95 -8.81 33.13 1.93
C SER A 95 -8.47 33.11 3.42
N ARG A 96 -7.84 32.07 3.97
CA ARG A 96 -7.28 32.17 5.34
C ARG A 96 -5.75 32.06 5.34
N PRO A 97 -5.02 33.13 5.71
CA PRO A 97 -3.57 33.11 5.75
C PRO A 97 -3.09 32.27 6.94
N LEU A 98 -2.51 31.12 6.62
CA LEU A 98 -1.23 30.63 7.15
C LEU A 98 -0.82 31.03 8.59
N GLU A 99 -1.66 30.77 9.60
CA GLU A 99 -1.30 31.07 11.00
C GLU A 99 -0.37 30.03 11.63
N ASN A 100 0.01 28.97 10.91
CA ASN A 100 0.94 27.97 11.43
C ASN A 100 1.79 27.29 10.32
N PRO A 101 3.10 27.63 10.18
CA PRO A 101 3.95 27.08 9.12
C PRO A 101 4.09 25.54 9.19
N GLY A 102 4.01 24.96 10.40
CA GLY A 102 4.10 23.51 10.59
C GLY A 102 2.85 22.74 10.12
N ARG A 103 1.66 23.33 10.19
CA ARG A 103 0.40 22.67 9.83
C ARG A 103 0.19 22.67 8.30
N SER A 104 0.56 23.75 7.62
CA SER A 104 0.59 23.82 6.14
C SER A 104 1.57 22.80 5.53
N PHE A 105 2.71 22.57 6.17
CA PHE A 105 3.69 21.59 5.72
C PHE A 105 3.14 20.15 5.77
N GLN A 106 2.43 19.76 6.83
CA GLN A 106 1.87 18.41 6.98
C GLN A 106 0.75 18.13 5.97
N ILE A 107 -0.10 19.12 5.71
CA ILE A 107 -1.22 19.02 4.75
C ILE A 107 -0.69 18.86 3.32
N ALA A 108 0.43 19.50 2.98
CA ALA A 108 1.05 19.37 1.66
C ALA A 108 1.90 18.07 1.53
N LEU A 109 2.59 17.66 2.59
CA LEU A 109 3.50 16.51 2.58
C LEU A 109 2.77 15.18 2.35
N ALA A 110 1.63 14.95 3.01
CA ALA A 110 0.90 13.68 2.90
C ALA A 110 0.42 13.35 1.47
N PRO A 111 -0.30 14.23 0.74
CA PRO A 111 -0.69 13.98 -0.65
C PRO A 111 0.52 13.98 -1.60
N GLY A 112 1.54 14.81 -1.35
CA GLY A 112 2.78 14.84 -2.14
C GLY A 112 3.52 13.50 -2.09
N CYS A 113 3.73 12.95 -0.89
CA CYS A 113 4.35 11.64 -0.71
C CYS A 113 3.53 10.52 -1.36
N ARG A 114 2.19 10.55 -1.24
CA ARG A 114 1.31 9.56 -1.90
C ARG A 114 1.42 9.63 -3.42
N TYR A 115 1.39 10.83 -4.00
CA TYR A 115 1.53 11.01 -5.44
C TYR A 115 2.89 10.50 -5.95
N VAL A 116 3.99 10.89 -5.31
CA VAL A 116 5.34 10.41 -5.66
C VAL A 116 5.43 8.90 -5.52
N CYS A 117 4.85 8.33 -4.46
CA CYS A 117 4.82 6.90 -4.21
C CYS A 117 4.07 6.16 -5.33
N ILE A 118 2.85 6.60 -5.68
CA ILE A 118 2.00 6.01 -6.73
C ILE A 118 2.68 6.15 -8.10
N ARG A 119 3.17 7.34 -8.44
CA ARG A 119 3.89 7.59 -9.69
C ARG A 119 5.13 6.71 -9.80
N GLY A 120 5.90 6.58 -8.71
CA GLY A 120 7.06 5.71 -8.63
C GLY A 120 6.73 4.24 -8.86
N VAL A 121 5.62 3.72 -8.29
CA VAL A 121 5.17 2.34 -8.56
C VAL A 121 4.76 2.18 -10.02
N PHE A 122 4.01 3.13 -10.58
CA PHE A 122 3.58 3.06 -11.98
C PHE A 122 4.76 3.05 -12.96
N ILE A 123 5.79 3.87 -12.72
CA ILE A 123 7.02 3.86 -13.53
C ILE A 123 7.74 2.52 -13.39
N LEU A 124 7.86 1.99 -12.17
CA LEU A 124 8.52 0.72 -11.95
C LEU A 124 7.77 -0.44 -12.60
N THR A 125 6.44 -0.37 -12.65
CA THR A 125 5.57 -1.35 -13.30
C THR A 125 5.72 -1.36 -14.81
N THR A 126 6.14 -0.24 -15.41
CA THR A 126 6.42 -0.19 -16.85
C THR A 126 7.84 -0.64 -17.19
N GLU A 127 8.78 -0.58 -16.26
CA GLU A 127 10.20 -0.91 -16.52
C GLU A 127 10.65 -2.28 -16.01
N CYS A 128 9.92 -2.89 -15.08
CA CYS A 128 10.29 -4.18 -14.49
C CYS A 128 9.13 -5.18 -14.54
N THR A 129 9.45 -6.46 -14.39
CA THR A 129 8.45 -7.54 -14.28
C THR A 129 7.58 -7.36 -13.03
N SER A 130 6.37 -7.92 -13.05
CA SER A 130 5.41 -7.81 -11.93
C SER A 130 5.99 -8.33 -10.60
N LEU A 131 6.93 -9.28 -10.65
CA LEU A 131 7.60 -9.84 -9.48
C LEU A 131 8.53 -8.82 -8.80
N THR A 132 9.40 -8.15 -9.59
CA THR A 132 10.30 -7.09 -9.08
C THR A 132 9.50 -5.94 -8.48
N VAL A 133 8.41 -5.54 -9.13
CA VAL A 133 7.54 -4.46 -8.67
C VAL A 133 6.95 -4.79 -7.30
N THR A 134 6.46 -6.03 -7.15
CA THR A 134 5.88 -6.51 -5.90
C THR A 134 6.93 -6.47 -4.78
N LEU A 135 8.15 -6.95 -5.04
CA LEU A 135 9.25 -6.95 -4.08
C LEU A 135 9.67 -5.53 -3.66
N VAL A 136 9.76 -4.58 -4.59
CA VAL A 136 10.14 -3.20 -4.26
C VAL A 136 9.04 -2.50 -3.45
N VAL A 137 7.77 -2.78 -3.75
CA VAL A 137 6.64 -2.21 -2.98
C VAL A 137 6.58 -2.80 -1.57
N THR A 138 6.82 -4.09 -1.39
CA THR A 138 6.87 -4.70 -0.05
C THR A 138 8.04 -4.17 0.75
N LEU A 139 9.22 -4.03 0.14
CA LEU A 139 10.40 -3.44 0.78
C LEU A 139 10.14 -1.99 1.22
N ARG A 140 9.50 -1.17 0.38
CA ARG A 140 9.11 0.21 0.73
C ARG A 140 8.19 0.25 1.95
N LYS A 141 7.12 -0.54 1.93
CA LYS A 141 6.15 -0.62 3.04
C LYS A 141 6.84 -1.04 4.34
N PHE A 142 7.76 -2.00 4.25
CA PHE A 142 8.54 -2.48 5.38
C PHE A 142 9.47 -1.41 5.96
N LEU A 143 10.20 -0.67 5.13
CA LEU A 143 11.04 0.45 5.58
C LEU A 143 10.23 1.57 6.23
N SER A 144 9.06 1.88 5.67
CA SER A 144 8.14 2.84 6.29
C SER A 144 7.65 2.38 7.67
N LEU A 145 7.41 1.08 7.85
CA LEU A 145 7.05 0.49 9.13
C LEU A 145 8.20 0.62 10.15
N ILE A 146 9.43 0.27 9.77
CA ILE A 146 10.60 0.45 10.65
C ILE A 146 10.74 1.91 11.09
N PHE A 147 10.69 2.85 10.14
CA PHE A 147 10.78 4.28 10.45
C PHE A 147 9.68 4.71 11.43
N SER A 148 8.46 4.23 11.23
CA SER A 148 7.34 4.48 12.15
C SER A 148 7.64 3.96 13.56
N ILE A 149 8.14 2.73 13.72
CA ILE A 149 8.46 2.18 15.04
C ILE A 149 9.58 2.97 15.73
N LEU A 150 10.62 3.34 14.98
CA LEU A 150 11.75 4.12 15.49
C LEU A 150 11.31 5.52 15.92
N TYR A 151 10.47 6.19 15.13
CA TYR A 151 9.98 7.54 15.42
C TYR A 151 9.05 7.60 16.63
N PHE A 152 8.13 6.64 16.76
CA PHE A 152 7.18 6.58 17.88
C PHE A 152 7.75 5.89 19.13
N HIS A 153 9.04 5.51 19.13
CA HIS A 153 9.70 4.80 20.22
C HIS A 153 8.93 3.56 20.73
N ASN A 154 8.30 2.80 19.83
CA ASN A 154 7.61 1.56 20.20
C ASN A 154 8.62 0.45 20.51
N PRO A 155 8.37 -0.42 21.50
CA PRO A 155 9.29 -1.50 21.87
C PRO A 155 9.47 -2.49 20.71
N PHE A 156 10.69 -2.57 20.19
CA PHE A 156 11.03 -3.45 19.08
C PHE A 156 11.19 -4.89 19.59
N THR A 157 10.13 -5.70 19.45
CA THR A 157 10.12 -7.09 19.92
C THR A 157 10.99 -8.02 19.06
N ALA A 158 11.37 -9.19 19.57
CA ALA A 158 12.14 -10.19 18.85
C ALA A 158 11.50 -10.63 17.51
N TRP A 159 10.18 -10.61 17.42
CA TRP A 159 9.45 -10.91 16.18
C TRP A 159 9.72 -9.90 15.07
N HIS A 160 9.93 -8.62 15.40
CA HIS A 160 10.30 -7.59 14.41
C HIS A 160 11.73 -7.79 13.90
N TRP A 161 12.65 -8.27 14.75
CA TRP A 161 14.01 -8.63 14.33
C TRP A 161 14.00 -9.80 13.34
N LEU A 162 13.21 -10.84 13.63
CA LEU A 162 13.03 -11.97 12.72
C LEU A 162 12.41 -11.53 11.39
N GLY A 163 11.38 -10.67 11.43
CA GLY A 163 10.77 -10.11 10.23
C GLY A 163 11.76 -9.29 9.39
N THR A 164 12.58 -8.46 10.03
CA THR A 164 13.65 -7.69 9.37
C THR A 164 14.66 -8.60 8.68
N ALA A 165 15.12 -9.64 9.39
CA ALA A 165 16.05 -10.60 8.83
C ALA A 165 15.46 -11.32 7.60
N LEU A 166 14.19 -11.72 7.67
CA LEU A 166 13.50 -12.43 6.59
C LEU A 166 13.29 -11.55 5.35
N VAL A 167 12.90 -10.28 5.53
CA VAL A 167 12.75 -9.33 4.40
C VAL A 167 14.11 -9.05 3.74
N PHE A 168 15.16 -8.86 4.54
CA PHE A 168 16.51 -8.62 4.02
C PHE A 168 17.06 -9.85 3.30
N LEU A 169 16.88 -11.04 3.87
CA LEU A 169 17.27 -12.31 3.26
C LEU A 169 16.51 -12.57 1.95
N GLY A 170 15.20 -12.35 1.92
CA GLY A 170 14.40 -12.48 0.70
C GLY A 170 14.83 -11.52 -0.40
N THR A 171 15.18 -10.28 -0.03
CA THR A 171 15.69 -9.27 -0.96
C THR A 171 17.07 -9.67 -1.52
N LEU A 172 17.97 -10.18 -0.67
CA LEU A 172 19.29 -10.67 -1.06
C LEU A 172 19.24 -11.93 -1.93
N LEU A 173 18.28 -12.82 -1.69
CA LEU A 173 18.05 -14.00 -2.53
C LEU A 173 17.52 -13.60 -3.90
N TYR A 174 16.64 -12.60 -3.95
CA TYR A 174 16.04 -12.13 -5.20
C TYR A 174 17.01 -11.35 -6.08
N THR A 175 17.78 -10.45 -5.46
CA THR A 175 18.79 -9.69 -6.17
C THR A 175 19.97 -10.62 -6.44
N GLU A 176 20.42 -10.75 -7.70
CA GLU A 176 21.56 -11.59 -8.08
C GLU A 176 22.91 -11.15 -7.48
N VAL A 177 22.90 -10.39 -6.38
CA VAL A 177 24.06 -10.00 -5.57
C VAL A 177 24.93 -11.20 -5.25
N TRP A 178 24.35 -12.39 -5.03
CA TRP A 178 25.13 -13.62 -4.79
C TRP A 178 26.03 -13.99 -5.99
N ASN A 179 25.57 -13.79 -7.23
CA ASN A 179 26.37 -14.02 -8.44
C ASN A 179 27.43 -12.93 -8.64
N SER A 180 27.16 -11.68 -8.26
CA SER A 180 28.16 -10.61 -8.28
C SER A 180 29.18 -10.66 -7.12
N LEU A 181 28.85 -11.28 -5.99
CA LEU A 181 29.78 -11.46 -4.86
C LEU A 181 30.76 -12.63 -5.08
N GLY A 182 30.34 -13.65 -5.85
CA GLY A 182 31.17 -14.79 -6.24
C GLY A 182 32.57 -14.43 -6.77
N PRO A 183 32.72 -13.48 -7.73
CA PRO A 183 34.05 -13.05 -8.19
C PRO A 183 34.83 -12.21 -7.18
N PHE A 184 34.17 -11.55 -6.21
CA PHE A 184 34.84 -10.72 -5.20
C PHE A 184 35.44 -11.57 -4.05
N LEU A 185 34.78 -12.67 -3.68
CA LEU A 185 35.25 -13.61 -2.66
C LEU A 185 36.28 -14.62 -3.19
N ARG A 186 36.33 -14.85 -4.51
CA ARG A 186 37.27 -15.77 -5.16
C ARG A 186 38.69 -15.20 -5.33
N ASN A 187 38.88 -13.88 -5.18
CA ASN A 187 40.17 -13.21 -5.34
C ASN A 187 40.94 -13.02 -4.01
N ARG A 188 40.98 -14.03 -3.14
CA ARG A 188 42.04 -14.13 -2.13
C ARG A 188 43.24 -14.83 -2.78
N PRO A 189 44.34 -14.13 -3.13
CA PRO A 189 45.54 -14.80 -3.59
C PRO A 189 46.06 -15.72 -2.48
N LYS A 190 46.32 -16.98 -2.82
CA LYS A 190 47.14 -17.85 -1.98
C LYS A 190 48.50 -17.15 -1.81
N GLN A 191 48.83 -16.75 -0.60
CA GLN A 191 50.20 -16.43 -0.23
C GLN A 191 50.97 -17.75 -0.22
N GLU A 192 51.92 -17.89 -1.14
CA GLU A 192 53.08 -18.78 -1.00
C GLU A 192 54.08 -18.18 0.00
#